data_AF-A0A9E4Q774-F1
#
_entry.id   AF-A0A9E4Q774-F1
#
_cell.length_a   1.000
_cell.length_b   1.000
_cell.length_c   1.000
_cell.angle_alpha   90.00
_cell.angle_beta   90.00
_cell.angle_gamma   90.00
#
_symmetry.space_group_name_H-M   'P 1'
#
loop_
_entity.id
_entity.type
_entity.pdbx_description
1 polymer ?
#
loop_
_entity_poly.entity_id
_entity_poly.type
_entity_poly.pdbx_seq_one_letter_code
_entity_poly.pdbx_strand_id
1 'polypeptide(L)'
;MTIQPVILAGGSGTRLWPLSRELYPKQFLPLIGERSLLQETIGRLEGLPDVAAPIIVCNEEHRFLVAEHMRQIGIRPNAIA
;
A
#
# COMPACT_ATOMS: atom_id res chain seq x y z
N MET A 1 13.26 19.03 8.66
CA MET A 1 12.04 19.26 7.84
C MET A 1 11.35 17.92 7.72
N THR A 2 10.08 17.82 8.04
CA THR A 2 9.37 16.53 7.99
C THR A 2 9.00 16.17 6.55
N ILE A 3 9.33 14.95 6.13
CA ILE A 3 8.96 14.40 4.82
C ILE A 3 7.56 13.79 4.95
N GLN A 4 6.65 14.12 4.04
CA GLN A 4 5.31 13.52 3.95
C GLN A 4 5.29 12.49 2.80
N PRO A 5 5.29 11.18 3.09
CA PRO A 5 5.15 10.17 2.05
C PRO A 5 3.73 10.19 1.48
N VAL A 6 3.63 10.14 0.16
CA VAL A 6 2.38 9.93 -0.58
C VAL A 6 2.56 8.71 -1.46
N ILE A 7 1.83 7.64 -1.17
CA ILE A 7 1.91 6.36 -1.88
C ILE A 7 0.69 6.23 -2.79
N LEU A 8 0.94 6.13 -4.09
CA LEU A 8 -0.10 5.92 -5.10
C LEU A 8 -0.32 4.41 -5.29
N ALA A 9 -1.38 3.88 -4.68
CA ALA A 9 -1.77 2.47 -4.69
C ALA A 9 -2.96 2.21 -5.64
N GLY A 10 -2.89 2.77 -6.86
CA GLY A 10 -3.91 2.61 -7.90
C GLY A 10 -3.59 1.54 -8.95
N GLY A 11 -4.53 1.33 -9.87
CA GLY A 11 -4.41 0.43 -11.02
C GLY A 11 -5.35 -0.77 -10.96
N SER A 12 -5.87 -1.20 -12.11
CA SER A 12 -6.90 -2.24 -12.25
C SER A 12 -6.40 -3.68 -12.17
N GLY A 13 -5.09 -3.91 -12.06
CA GLY A 13 -4.53 -5.26 -11.90
C GLY A 13 -4.79 -6.19 -13.11
N THR A 14 -4.74 -5.69 -14.34
CA THR A 14 -5.04 -6.53 -15.54
C THR A 14 -3.84 -7.30 -16.08
N ARG A 15 -2.61 -6.83 -15.85
CA ARG A 15 -1.39 -7.41 -16.43
C ARG A 15 -0.87 -8.68 -15.75
N LEU A 16 -1.26 -8.93 -14.49
CA LEU A 16 -0.86 -10.12 -13.74
C LEU A 16 -2.00 -11.12 -13.59
N TRP A 17 -2.98 -11.09 -14.49
CA TRP A 17 -4.00 -12.14 -14.54
C TRP A 17 -3.33 -13.53 -14.71
N PRO A 18 -3.78 -14.58 -14.02
CA PRO A 18 -4.96 -14.66 -13.14
C PRO A 18 -4.71 -14.25 -11.68
N LEU A 19 -3.46 -13.92 -11.32
CA LEU A 19 -3.07 -13.62 -9.94
C LEU A 19 -3.72 -12.32 -9.45
N SER A 20 -3.73 -11.27 -10.28
CA SER A 20 -4.46 -10.04 -9.98
C SER A 20 -5.82 -10.04 -10.65
N ARG A 21 -6.82 -9.56 -9.90
CA ARG A 21 -8.20 -9.38 -10.36
C ARG A 21 -8.62 -7.94 -10.08
N GLU A 22 -9.71 -7.49 -10.67
CA GLU A 22 -10.24 -6.13 -10.48
C GLU A 22 -10.49 -5.82 -8.99
N LEU A 23 -11.10 -6.75 -8.25
CA LEU A 23 -11.36 -6.63 -6.81
C LEU A 23 -10.14 -6.93 -5.92
N TYR A 24 -9.08 -7.53 -6.48
CA TYR A 24 -7.85 -7.84 -5.74
C TYR A 24 -6.61 -7.54 -6.60
N PRO A 25 -6.29 -6.24 -6.76
CA PRO A 25 -5.22 -5.81 -7.65
C PRO A 25 -3.82 -6.09 -7.08
N LYS A 26 -2.81 -5.94 -7.93
CA LYS A 26 -1.45 -6.44 -7.66
C LYS A 26 -0.81 -5.91 -6.37
N GLN A 27 -1.16 -4.70 -5.94
CA GLN A 27 -0.57 -4.06 -4.76
C GLN A 27 -0.82 -4.85 -3.47
N PHE A 28 -1.83 -5.71 -3.46
CA PHE A 28 -2.21 -6.54 -2.32
C PHE A 28 -1.68 -7.97 -2.39
N LEU A 29 -0.94 -8.31 -3.46
CA LEU A 29 -0.34 -9.62 -3.65
C LEU A 29 1.08 -9.68 -3.08
N PRO A 30 1.44 -10.76 -2.37
CA PRO A 30 2.83 -11.06 -2.02
C PRO A 30 3.54 -11.72 -3.20
N LEU A 31 4.02 -10.91 -4.14
CA LEU A 31 4.71 -11.43 -5.33
C LEU A 31 6.17 -11.80 -5.06
N ILE A 32 6.77 -11.19 -4.04
CA ILE A 32 8.16 -11.39 -3.65
C ILE A 32 8.17 -11.50 -2.13
N GLY A 33 8.32 -12.72 -1.62
CA GLY A 33 8.30 -12.99 -0.18
C GLY A 33 6.89 -13.05 0.40
N GLU A 34 6.75 -12.67 1.68
CA GLU A 34 5.53 -12.87 2.46
C GLU A 34 4.63 -11.63 2.53
N ARG A 35 5.18 -10.44 2.28
CA ARG A 35 4.45 -9.16 2.37
C ARG A 35 3.89 -8.77 1.01
N SER A 36 2.77 -8.04 1.03
CA SER A 36 2.20 -7.47 -0.21
C SER A 36 3.10 -6.39 -0.79
N LEU A 37 2.98 -6.10 -2.09
CA LEU A 37 3.74 -5.01 -2.72
C LEU A 37 3.52 -3.64 -2.03
N LEU A 38 2.33 -3.39 -1.50
CA LEU A 38 2.03 -2.19 -0.70
C LEU A 38 2.87 -2.18 0.59
N GLN A 39 2.85 -3.29 1.33
CA GLN A 39 3.60 -3.44 2.59
C GLN A 39 5.11 -3.33 2.36
N GLU A 40 5.63 -3.97 1.30
CA GLU A 40 7.02 -3.83 0.86
C GLU A 40 7.37 -2.37 0.54
N THR A 41 6.48 -1.65 -0.15
CA THR A 41 6.71 -0.24 -0.49
C THR A 41 6.75 0.65 0.75
N ILE A 42 5.91 0.37 1.74
CA ILE A 42 5.93 1.11 3.02
C ILE A 42 7.19 0.77 3.83
N GLY A 43 7.61 -0.50 3.84
CA GLY A 43 8.84 -0.92 4.52
C GLY A 43 10.09 -0.21 4.02
N ARG A 44 10.11 0.24 2.75
CA ARG A 44 11.23 1.05 2.21
C ARG A 44 11.35 2.44 2.84
N LEU A 45 10.34 2.90 3.59
CA LEU A 45 10.41 4.14 4.36
C LEU A 45 11.16 3.97 5.68
N GLU A 46 11.34 2.73 6.15
CA GLU A 46 12.09 2.45 7.38
C GLU A 46 13.53 2.96 7.26
N GLY A 47 14.01 3.63 8.31
CA GLY A 47 15.36 4.20 8.35
C GLY A 47 15.50 5.59 7.73
N LEU A 48 14.47 6.13 7.09
CA LEU A 48 14.45 7.54 6.68
C LEU A 48 14.23 8.45 7.90
N PRO A 49 15.05 9.49 8.11
CA PRO A 49 14.86 10.45 9.19
C PRO A 49 13.66 11.35 8.91
N ASP A 50 12.97 11.79 9.98
CA ASP A 50 11.90 12.79 9.95
C ASP A 50 10.74 12.47 8.98
N VAL A 51 10.29 11.22 8.90
CA VAL A 51 9.16 10.80 8.04
C VAL A 51 7.84 10.80 8.80
N ALA A 52 6.84 11.51 8.27
CA ALA A 52 5.46 11.45 8.75
C ALA A 52 4.77 10.15 8.33
N ALA A 53 3.68 9.79 9.01
CA ALA A 53 2.84 8.67 8.59
C ALA A 53 2.36 8.86 7.12
N PRO A 54 2.33 7.79 6.32
CA PRO A 54 2.06 7.90 4.90
C PRO A 54 0.61 8.30 4.62
N ILE A 55 0.41 9.03 3.52
CA ILE A 55 -0.89 9.19 2.87
C ILE A 55 -0.97 8.16 1.76
N ILE A 56 -2.03 7.36 1.73
CA ILE A 56 -2.27 6.38 0.67
C ILE A 56 -3.38 6.92 -0.23
N VAL A 57 -3.12 6.98 -1.54
CA VAL A 57 -4.12 7.32 -2.56
C VAL A 57 -4.45 6.06 -3.34
N CYS A 58 -5.70 5.64 -3.35
CA CYS A 58 -6.17 4.41 -3.95
C CYS A 58 -7.57 4.57 -4.56
N ASN A 59 -8.11 3.51 -5.16
CA ASN A 59 -9.52 3.49 -5.52
C ASN A 59 -10.36 3.33 -4.24
N GLU A 60 -11.48 4.05 -4.14
CA GLU A 60 -12.44 3.95 -3.03
C GLU A 60 -12.86 2.49 -2.75
N GLU A 61 -13.02 1.68 -3.79
CA GLU A 61 -13.36 0.25 -3.67
C GLU A 61 -12.31 -0.56 -2.88
N HIS A 62 -11.06 -0.09 -2.83
CA HIS A 62 -9.96 -0.76 -2.15
C HIS A 62 -9.59 -0.11 -0.82
N ARG A 63 -10.30 0.94 -0.39
CA ARG A 63 -10.01 1.70 0.85
C ARG A 63 -9.90 0.82 2.09
N PHE A 64 -10.83 -0.12 2.25
CA PHE A 64 -10.84 -1.06 3.38
C PHE A 64 -9.70 -2.08 3.30
N LEU A 65 -9.35 -2.51 2.09
CA LEU A 65 -8.26 -3.45 1.87
C LEU A 65 -6.91 -2.79 2.18
N VAL A 66 -6.71 -1.53 1.76
CA VAL A 66 -5.55 -0.73 2.18
C VAL A 66 -5.49 -0.64 3.70
N ALA A 67 -6.58 -0.27 4.37
CA ALA A 67 -6.61 -0.16 5.83
C ALA A 67 -6.22 -1.48 6.52
N GLU A 68 -6.68 -2.62 5.99
CA GLU A 68 -6.33 -3.94 6.50
C GLU A 68 -4.84 -4.26 6.33
N HIS A 69 -4.26 -4.00 5.15
CA HIS A 69 -2.82 -4.21 4.94
C HIS A 69 -1.95 -3.32 5.84
N MET A 70 -2.39 -2.08 6.09
CA MET A 70 -1.72 -1.16 7.03
C MET A 70 -1.78 -1.69 8.47
N ARG A 71 -2.95 -2.19 8.89
CA ARG A 71 -3.16 -2.80 10.21
C ARG A 71 -2.27 -4.02 10.43
N GLN A 72 -2.12 -4.88 9.42
CA GLN A 72 -1.27 -6.08 9.48
C GLN A 72 0.20 -5.77 9.75
N ILE A 73 0.70 -4.61 9.32
CA ILE A 73 2.08 -4.18 9.57
C ILE A 73 2.18 -3.16 10.70
N GLY A 74 1.10 -2.91 11.45
CA GLY A 74 1.10 -2.02 12.60
C GLY A 74 1.29 -0.53 12.28
N ILE A 75 1.04 -0.09 11.04
CA ILE A 75 1.21 1.31 10.64
C ILE A 75 -0.15 1.97 10.51
N ARG A 76 -0.32 3.13 11.13
CA ARG A 76 -1.50 3.97 10.95
C ARG A 76 -1.22 5.04 9.89
N PRO A 77 -1.90 5.02 8.72
CA PRO A 77 -1.74 6.08 7.73
C PRO A 77 -2.34 7.41 8.23
N ASN A 78 -1.81 8.52 7.73
CA ASN A 78 -2.39 9.86 7.95
C ASN A 78 -3.74 9.99 7.24
N ALA A 79 -3.85 9.43 6.03
CA ALA A 79 -5.09 9.37 5.27
C ALA A 79 -5.08 8.17 4.32
N ILE A 80 -6.27 7.66 4.04
CA ILE A 80 -6.56 6.77 2.91
C ILE A 80 -7.61 7.48 2.08
N ALA A 81 -7.18 7.98 0.92
CA ALA A 81 -7.94 8.78 -0.03
C ALA A 81 -8.05 8.06 -1.39
#